data_AF-A0A1J5U0K2-F1
#
_entry.id   AF-A0A1J5U0K2-F1
#
_cell.length_a   1.000
_cell.length_b   1.000
_cell.length_c   1.000
_cell.angle_alpha   90.00
_cell.angle_beta   90.00
_cell.angle_gamma   90.00
#
_symmetry.space_group_name_H-M   'P 1'
#
loop_
_entity.id
_entity.type
_entity.pdbx_description
1 polymer ?
#
loop_
_entity_poly.entity_id
_entity_poly.type
_entity_poly.pdbx_seq_one_letter_code
_entity_poly.pdbx_strand_id
1 'polypeptide(L)'
;MINSGMTNNDIPSVDWEGTNISCETCAHTDRLALGTCAPLSACVHDRYAKRIDRFFGTNPGLASQYIEHPYFEVRAVAAKYLDLFQLNRLISDPDETVRASVALRLPPKLLPKLIHDAEREVRIRVALRLEPSSLSIMLNDPDYYVRIVVARRIAPSLLFHLVRDSDASVRREVAIRIGVEWLTMLANDSDEDVRLTAIRRLPSGLLPPFRFDADWRVRLETAQRVPTAYLADLAKDEDEIVAATARERLDPESTLNTNQQSENAHGH
;
A
#
# COMPACT_ATOMS: atom_id res chain seq x y z
N MET A 1 18.17 29.08 -13.02
CA MET A 1 19.47 28.58 -12.54
C MET A 1 19.29 28.01 -11.15
N ILE A 2 19.33 26.68 -11.08
CA ILE A 2 19.86 25.83 -10.02
C ILE A 2 19.40 26.12 -8.57
N ASN A 3 18.39 25.36 -8.12
CA ASN A 3 18.24 25.02 -6.71
C ASN A 3 19.07 23.76 -6.47
N SER A 4 20.30 23.94 -5.98
CA SER A 4 21.28 22.86 -5.73
C SER A 4 20.87 22.06 -4.50
N GLY A 5 20.98 20.73 -4.62
CA GLY A 5 20.48 19.75 -3.68
C GLY A 5 20.94 19.90 -2.23
N MET A 6 20.02 19.55 -1.33
CA MET A 6 20.36 19.06 0.00
C MET A 6 21.35 17.90 -0.15
N THR A 7 22.62 18.16 0.15
CA THR A 7 23.63 17.10 0.22
C THR A 7 23.43 16.32 1.52
N ASN A 8 23.67 15.00 1.51
CA ASN A 8 23.58 14.09 2.66
C ASN A 8 24.48 14.45 3.88
N ASN A 9 25.07 15.66 3.93
CA ASN A 9 26.10 16.08 4.86
C ASN A 9 25.60 16.83 6.11
N ASP A 10 24.30 17.11 6.24
CA ASP A 10 23.76 17.84 7.41
C ASP A 10 23.44 16.94 8.62
N ILE A 11 23.53 15.61 8.46
CA ILE A 11 23.27 14.67 9.56
C ILE A 11 24.59 14.42 10.30
N PRO A 12 24.70 14.80 11.59
CA PRO A 12 25.93 14.59 12.36
C PRO A 12 26.27 13.10 12.49
N SER A 13 27.56 12.78 12.62
CA SER A 13 28.06 11.42 12.86
C SER A 13 28.14 11.17 14.37
N VAL A 14 27.00 10.81 14.95
CA VAL A 14 26.87 10.50 16.38
C VAL A 14 26.25 9.13 16.57
N ASP A 15 26.50 8.52 17.72
CA ASP A 15 25.85 7.27 18.11
C ASP A 15 24.38 7.47 18.54
N TRP A 16 23.74 6.37 18.93
CA TRP A 16 22.33 6.36 19.32
C TRP A 16 22.05 7.11 20.64
N GLU A 17 23.09 7.42 21.42
CA GLU A 17 23.00 8.25 22.63
C GLU A 17 23.29 9.73 22.31
N GLY A 18 23.69 10.03 21.07
CA GLY A 18 24.04 11.38 20.61
C GLY A 18 25.50 11.75 20.83
N THR A 19 26.35 10.79 21.18
CA THR A 19 27.78 11.00 21.41
C THR A 19 28.56 10.93 20.09
N ASN A 20 29.61 11.74 19.95
CA ASN A 20 30.46 11.71 18.76
C ASN A 20 31.16 10.36 18.60
N ILE A 21 31.08 9.79 17.39
CA ILE A 21 31.73 8.53 17.06
C ILE A 21 33.25 8.77 16.95
N SER A 22 34.03 7.99 17.69
CA SER A 22 35.49 7.95 17.57
C SER A 22 35.97 6.63 16.99
N CYS A 23 36.90 6.70 16.03
CA CYS A 23 37.55 5.53 15.44
C CYS A 23 38.79 5.06 16.21
N GLU A 24 39.31 5.86 17.14
CA GLU A 24 40.60 5.61 17.81
C GLU A 24 40.62 4.29 18.60
N THR A 25 39.49 3.93 19.20
CA THR A 25 39.33 2.71 20.01
C THR A 25 38.30 1.74 19.44
N CYS A 26 37.86 1.97 18.20
CA CYS A 26 36.84 1.15 17.56
C CYS A 26 37.37 -0.27 17.27
N ALA A 27 36.54 -1.30 17.51
CA ALA A 27 36.90 -2.69 17.20
C ALA A 27 37.12 -2.95 15.69
N HIS A 28 36.68 -2.03 14.82
CA HIS A 28 36.72 -2.15 13.35
C HIS A 28 37.80 -1.27 12.70
N THR A 29 38.94 -1.08 13.38
CA THR A 29 40.10 -0.37 12.80
C THR A 29 40.64 -1.05 11.54
N ASP A 30 40.51 -2.38 11.46
CA ASP A 30 40.80 -3.16 10.26
C ASP A 30 39.86 -2.80 9.09
N ARG A 31 38.56 -2.62 9.34
CA ARG A 31 37.57 -2.21 8.33
C ARG A 31 37.83 -0.79 7.84
N LEU A 32 38.26 0.10 8.74
CA LEU A 32 38.65 1.47 8.42
C LEU A 32 39.90 1.48 7.52
N ALA A 33 40.91 0.68 7.84
CA ALA A 33 42.12 0.55 7.01
C ALA A 33 41.82 0.02 5.60
N LEU A 34 40.80 -0.84 5.46
CA LEU A 34 40.31 -1.33 4.17
C LEU A 34 39.38 -0.35 3.44
N GLY A 35 39.06 0.81 4.02
CA GLY A 35 38.13 1.80 3.44
C GLY A 35 36.68 1.33 3.36
N THR A 36 36.32 0.27 4.10
CA THR A 36 34.97 -0.32 4.10
C THR A 36 34.05 0.32 5.15
N CYS A 37 34.58 1.14 6.04
CA CYS A 37 33.84 1.99 6.97
C CYS A 37 34.53 3.35 7.14
N ALA A 38 33.76 4.40 7.44
CA ALA A 38 34.26 5.72 7.84
C ALA A 38 33.12 6.55 8.47
N PRO A 39 33.40 7.44 9.45
CA PRO A 39 32.43 8.42 9.94
C PRO A 39 31.78 9.20 8.81
N LEU A 40 30.53 9.64 8.99
CA LEU A 40 29.67 10.27 7.97
C LEU A 40 29.32 9.40 6.73
N SER A 41 30.03 8.30 6.52
CA SER A 41 29.84 7.39 5.38
C SER A 41 29.24 6.05 5.82
N ALA A 42 30.00 5.17 6.44
CA ALA A 42 29.53 3.84 6.81
C ALA A 42 30.06 3.53 8.20
N CYS A 43 29.18 3.40 9.18
CA CYS A 43 29.56 3.08 10.55
C CYS A 43 28.40 2.37 11.26
N VAL A 44 28.70 1.25 11.91
CA VAL A 44 27.74 0.48 12.70
C VAL A 44 27.32 1.18 13.99
N HIS A 45 28.17 2.06 14.51
CA HIS A 45 27.89 2.83 15.72
C HIS A 45 27.12 4.12 15.43
N ASP A 46 26.81 4.44 14.16
CA ASP A 46 26.06 5.64 13.82
C ASP A 46 24.57 5.45 14.06
N ARG A 47 23.88 6.47 14.58
CA ARG A 47 22.43 6.39 14.79
C ARG A 47 21.63 6.33 13.49
N TYR A 48 22.20 6.82 12.38
CA TYR A 48 21.52 6.90 11.10
C TYR A 48 21.52 5.56 10.37
N ALA A 49 20.35 4.94 10.26
CA ALA A 49 20.16 3.62 9.67
C ALA A 49 20.83 3.43 8.30
N LYS A 50 20.88 4.46 7.42
CA LYS A 50 21.53 4.34 6.11
C LYS A 50 23.06 4.19 6.20
N ARG A 51 23.70 4.70 7.26
CA ARG A 51 25.15 4.53 7.48
C ARG A 51 25.45 3.16 8.08
N ILE A 52 24.57 2.67 8.96
CA ILE A 52 24.62 1.29 9.45
C ILE A 52 24.43 0.31 8.28
N ASP A 53 23.47 0.56 7.40
CA ASP A 53 23.16 -0.28 6.23
C ASP A 53 24.35 -0.32 5.26
N ARG A 54 24.98 0.82 4.98
CA ARG A 54 26.22 0.87 4.21
C ARG A 54 27.35 0.07 4.87
N PHE A 55 27.50 0.14 6.19
CA PHE A 55 28.52 -0.62 6.92
C PHE A 55 28.34 -2.14 6.76
N PHE A 56 27.13 -2.66 6.97
CA PHE A 56 26.87 -4.09 6.79
C PHE A 56 26.85 -4.49 5.30
N GLY A 57 26.51 -3.57 4.40
CA GLY A 57 26.59 -3.79 2.95
C GLY A 57 28.01 -4.08 2.47
N THR A 58 29.01 -3.38 3.01
CA THR A 58 30.43 -3.63 2.72
C THR A 58 31.04 -4.71 3.60
N ASN A 59 30.45 -5.00 4.76
CA ASN A 59 30.94 -5.97 5.74
C ASN A 59 29.85 -6.95 6.22
N PRO A 60 29.21 -7.74 5.34
CA PRO A 60 28.03 -8.54 5.70
C PRO A 60 28.31 -9.61 6.76
N GLY A 61 29.54 -10.18 6.76
CA GLY A 61 29.94 -11.19 7.74
C GLY A 61 29.94 -10.70 9.20
N LEU A 62 29.99 -9.38 9.42
CA LEU A 62 29.95 -8.80 10.76
C LEU A 62 28.54 -8.72 11.35
N ALA A 63 27.47 -8.79 10.55
CA ALA A 63 26.09 -8.62 11.04
C ALA A 63 25.73 -9.56 12.20
N SER A 64 26.24 -10.79 12.17
CA SER A 64 26.02 -11.80 13.23
C SER A 64 26.53 -11.38 14.61
N GLN A 65 27.55 -10.53 14.68
CA GLN A 65 28.12 -10.02 15.93
C GLN A 65 27.23 -8.97 16.60
N TYR A 66 26.24 -8.45 15.88
CA TYR A 66 25.41 -7.32 16.29
C TYR A 66 23.96 -7.69 16.62
N ILE A 67 23.65 -9.00 16.72
CA ILE A 67 22.31 -9.51 17.05
C ILE A 67 21.84 -9.08 18.45
N GLU A 68 22.76 -8.83 19.37
CA GLU A 68 22.46 -8.42 20.76
C GLU A 68 22.79 -6.94 21.00
N HIS A 69 23.01 -6.17 19.92
CA HIS A 69 23.37 -4.76 20.06
C HIS A 69 22.25 -3.97 20.77
N PRO A 70 22.55 -3.07 21.72
CA PRO A 70 21.53 -2.36 22.50
C PRO A 70 20.62 -1.48 21.62
N TYR A 71 21.19 -0.82 20.62
CA TYR A 71 20.41 -0.02 19.67
C TYR A 71 19.65 -0.90 18.69
N PHE A 72 18.32 -0.81 18.71
CA PHE A 72 17.44 -1.64 17.89
C PHE A 72 17.70 -1.48 16.39
N GLU A 73 18.04 -0.28 15.91
CA GLU A 73 18.25 -0.09 14.47
C GLU A 73 19.48 -0.83 13.95
N VAL A 74 20.50 -1.02 14.79
CA VAL A 74 21.63 -1.88 14.41
C VAL A 74 21.15 -3.31 14.22
N ARG A 75 20.30 -3.83 15.13
CA ARG A 75 19.72 -5.18 15.01
C ARG A 75 18.79 -5.29 13.79
N ALA A 76 17.94 -4.28 13.56
CA ALA A 76 16.99 -4.25 12.46
C ALA A 76 17.69 -4.22 11.09
N VAL A 77 18.73 -3.40 10.96
CA VAL A 77 19.55 -3.35 9.74
C VAL A 77 20.37 -4.63 9.58
N ALA A 78 20.98 -5.14 10.67
CA ALA A 78 21.74 -6.39 10.63
C ALA A 78 20.89 -7.55 10.10
N ALA A 79 19.59 -7.62 10.44
CA ALA A 79 18.66 -8.65 9.99
C ALA A 79 18.62 -8.85 8.46
N LYS A 80 18.96 -7.84 7.66
CA LYS A 80 19.06 -7.95 6.19
C LYS A 80 20.21 -8.84 5.71
N TYR A 81 21.26 -8.97 6.52
CA TYR A 81 22.52 -9.62 6.20
C TYR A 81 22.73 -10.94 6.96
N LEU A 82 21.85 -11.28 7.91
CA LEU A 82 21.90 -12.52 8.66
C LEU A 82 21.47 -13.73 7.83
N ASP A 83 22.07 -14.88 8.12
CA ASP A 83 21.53 -16.15 7.65
C ASP A 83 20.22 -16.53 8.37
N LEU A 84 19.56 -17.59 7.90
CA LEU A 84 18.27 -18.01 8.46
C LEU A 84 18.34 -18.47 9.92
N PHE A 85 19.46 -19.05 10.35
CA PHE A 85 19.63 -19.53 11.71
C PHE A 85 19.75 -18.34 12.67
N GLN A 86 20.58 -17.37 12.30
CA GLN A 86 20.78 -16.12 13.03
C GLN A 86 19.52 -15.26 13.04
N LEU A 87 18.83 -15.15 11.91
CA LEU A 87 17.58 -14.38 11.81
C LEU A 87 16.48 -14.93 12.71
N ASN A 88 16.42 -16.25 12.90
CA ASN A 88 15.45 -16.87 13.81
C ASN A 88 15.68 -16.48 15.28
N ARG A 89 16.85 -15.97 15.66
CA ARG A 89 17.11 -15.41 17.01
C ARG A 89 16.42 -14.06 17.23
N LEU A 90 16.15 -13.30 16.16
CA LEU A 90 15.52 -11.98 16.21
C LEU A 90 13.99 -12.03 16.05
N ILE A 91 13.39 -13.22 15.91
CA ILE A 91 11.95 -13.34 15.66
C ILE A 91 11.09 -12.84 16.83
N SER A 92 11.62 -12.90 18.03
CA SER A 92 10.99 -12.43 19.27
C SER A 92 11.76 -11.24 19.86
N ASP A 93 12.45 -10.46 19.00
CA ASP A 93 13.12 -9.23 19.44
C ASP A 93 12.10 -8.32 20.14
N PRO A 94 12.47 -7.65 21.25
CA PRO A 94 11.56 -6.73 21.94
C PRO A 94 11.08 -5.58 21.05
N ASP A 95 11.88 -5.17 20.07
CA ASP A 95 11.58 -4.04 19.20
C ASP A 95 10.83 -4.49 17.94
N GLU A 96 9.70 -3.83 17.66
CA GLU A 96 8.85 -4.10 16.52
C GLU A 96 9.54 -3.84 15.18
N THR A 97 10.44 -2.85 15.09
CA THR A 97 11.17 -2.53 13.86
C THR A 97 12.12 -3.68 13.50
N VAL A 98 12.72 -4.32 14.50
CA VAL A 98 13.53 -5.52 14.32
C VAL A 98 12.66 -6.70 13.87
N ARG A 99 11.57 -7.02 14.57
CA ARG A 99 10.66 -8.11 14.18
C ARG A 99 10.06 -7.91 12.79
N ALA A 100 9.76 -6.66 12.44
CA ALA A 100 9.25 -6.29 11.14
C ALA A 100 10.34 -6.42 10.04
N SER A 101 11.61 -6.19 10.37
CA SER A 101 12.76 -6.44 9.47
C SER A 101 13.00 -7.93 9.27
N VAL A 102 12.84 -8.72 10.33
CA VAL A 102 12.83 -10.19 10.29
C VAL A 102 11.71 -10.71 9.38
N ALA A 103 10.50 -10.17 9.51
CA ALA A 103 9.35 -10.52 8.68
C ALA A 103 9.59 -10.27 7.18
N LEU A 104 10.50 -9.38 6.77
CA LEU A 104 10.85 -9.17 5.35
C LEU A 104 11.81 -10.23 4.80
N ARG A 105 12.55 -10.92 5.67
CA ARG A 105 13.60 -11.87 5.28
C ARG A 105 13.25 -13.32 5.55
N LEU A 106 12.34 -13.61 6.48
CA LEU A 106 11.95 -14.97 6.81
C LEU A 106 11.40 -15.72 5.58
N PRO A 107 11.71 -17.02 5.41
CA PRO A 107 11.02 -17.87 4.44
C PRO A 107 9.51 -17.87 4.71
N PRO A 108 8.64 -17.90 3.68
CA PRO A 108 7.19 -17.84 3.86
C PRO A 108 6.64 -18.86 4.87
N LYS A 109 7.20 -20.08 4.91
CA LYS A 109 6.85 -21.13 5.87
C LYS A 109 7.07 -20.78 7.35
N LEU A 110 7.90 -19.79 7.66
CA LEU A 110 8.17 -19.34 9.03
C LEU A 110 7.38 -18.09 9.43
N LEU A 111 6.78 -17.38 8.46
CA LEU A 111 5.95 -16.20 8.73
C LEU A 111 4.74 -16.46 9.65
N PRO A 112 4.12 -17.66 9.69
CA PRO A 112 3.05 -17.94 10.66
C PRO A 112 3.45 -17.68 12.13
N LYS A 113 4.74 -17.71 12.47
CA LYS A 113 5.23 -17.37 13.82
C LYS A 113 4.99 -15.90 14.21
N LEU A 114 4.78 -15.01 13.24
CA LEU A 114 4.58 -13.58 13.42
C LEU A 114 3.15 -13.12 13.08
N ILE A 115 2.25 -14.06 12.77
CA ILE A 115 0.89 -13.72 12.32
C ILE A 115 0.03 -13.05 13.40
N HIS A 116 0.38 -13.26 14.68
CA HIS A 116 -0.24 -12.68 15.85
C HIS A 116 0.70 -11.69 16.56
N ASP A 117 1.67 -11.12 15.86
CA ASP A 117 2.52 -10.08 16.45
C ASP A 117 1.64 -8.94 16.99
N ALA A 118 2.00 -8.40 18.15
CA ALA A 118 1.25 -7.30 18.76
C ALA A 118 1.22 -6.07 17.84
N GLU A 119 2.29 -5.84 17.10
CA GLU A 119 2.43 -4.66 16.25
C GLU A 119 1.81 -4.87 14.86
N ARG A 120 0.97 -3.90 14.44
CA ARG A 120 0.29 -3.97 13.14
C ARG A 120 1.28 -3.97 11.96
N GLU A 121 2.37 -3.21 12.06
CA GLU A 121 3.38 -3.12 11.00
C GLU A 121 4.06 -4.48 10.73
N VAL A 122 4.30 -5.28 11.78
CA VAL A 122 4.82 -6.65 11.61
C VAL A 122 3.78 -7.51 10.90
N ARG A 123 2.52 -7.47 11.33
CA ARG A 123 1.42 -8.24 10.70
C ARG A 123 1.17 -7.83 9.25
N ILE A 124 1.31 -6.55 8.91
CA ILE A 124 1.26 -6.06 7.52
C ILE A 124 2.35 -6.72 6.67
N ARG A 125 3.60 -6.74 7.16
CA ARG A 125 4.72 -7.38 6.43
C ARG A 125 4.54 -8.89 6.30
N VAL A 126 3.98 -9.53 7.30
CA VAL A 126 3.55 -10.94 7.23
C VAL A 126 2.49 -11.11 6.13
N ALA A 127 1.40 -10.34 6.17
CA ALA A 127 0.32 -10.39 5.20
C ALA A 127 0.76 -10.08 3.77
N LEU A 128 1.80 -9.26 3.56
CA LEU A 128 2.38 -8.99 2.25
C LEU A 128 3.17 -10.17 1.67
N ARG A 129 3.72 -11.05 2.52
CA ARG A 129 4.64 -12.12 2.11
C ARG A 129 4.10 -13.54 2.32
N LEU A 130 3.04 -13.70 3.10
CA LEU A 130 2.40 -14.99 3.31
C LEU A 130 1.91 -15.55 1.97
N GLU A 131 1.97 -16.87 1.80
CA GLU A 131 1.40 -17.52 0.61
C GLU A 131 -0.09 -17.22 0.50
N PRO A 132 -0.63 -16.96 -0.70
CA PRO A 132 -2.04 -16.60 -0.87
C PRO A 132 -3.02 -17.62 -0.27
N SER A 133 -2.67 -18.91 -0.30
CA SER A 133 -3.46 -20.00 0.29
C SER A 133 -3.54 -19.96 1.82
N SER A 134 -2.61 -19.27 2.48
CA SER A 134 -2.53 -19.15 3.94
C SER A 134 -3.10 -17.83 4.47
N LEU A 135 -3.46 -16.88 3.60
CA LEU A 135 -3.97 -15.56 4.00
C LEU A 135 -5.32 -15.61 4.71
N SER A 136 -6.09 -16.71 4.56
CA SER A 136 -7.37 -16.88 5.23
C SER A 136 -7.27 -16.79 6.75
N ILE A 137 -6.11 -17.12 7.34
CA ILE A 137 -5.86 -17.02 8.78
C ILE A 137 -5.89 -15.57 9.27
N MET A 138 -5.63 -14.60 8.38
CA MET A 138 -5.58 -13.16 8.71
C MET A 138 -6.87 -12.41 8.33
N LEU A 139 -7.93 -13.10 7.90
CA LEU A 139 -9.20 -12.47 7.50
C LEU A 139 -9.83 -11.61 8.60
N ASN A 140 -9.65 -12.02 9.85
CA ASN A 140 -10.23 -11.36 11.03
C ASN A 140 -9.17 -10.59 11.83
N ASP A 141 -8.07 -10.15 11.20
CA ASP A 141 -7.09 -9.30 11.90
C ASP A 141 -7.80 -8.08 12.49
N PRO A 142 -7.52 -7.67 13.73
CA PRO A 142 -8.17 -6.50 14.33
C PRO A 142 -7.89 -5.21 13.55
N ASP A 143 -6.75 -5.10 12.87
CA ASP A 143 -6.37 -3.92 12.10
C ASP A 143 -6.95 -3.96 10.69
N TYR A 144 -7.74 -2.94 10.33
CA TYR A 144 -8.38 -2.85 9.02
C TYR A 144 -7.37 -2.82 7.86
N TYR A 145 -6.17 -2.25 8.06
CA TYR A 145 -5.18 -2.17 7.01
C TYR A 145 -4.52 -3.53 6.74
N VAL A 146 -4.35 -4.37 7.76
CA VAL A 146 -3.99 -5.78 7.55
C VAL A 146 -5.07 -6.46 6.70
N ARG A 147 -6.36 -6.26 7.02
CA ARG A 147 -7.47 -6.82 6.23
C ARG A 147 -7.53 -6.28 4.79
N ILE A 148 -7.14 -5.02 4.54
CA ILE A 148 -6.93 -4.47 3.20
C ILE A 148 -5.85 -5.26 2.45
N VAL A 149 -4.69 -5.51 3.07
CA VAL A 149 -3.59 -6.28 2.45
C VAL A 149 -4.05 -7.70 2.14
N VAL A 150 -4.83 -8.32 3.03
CA VAL A 150 -5.45 -9.62 2.80
C VAL A 150 -6.42 -9.55 1.62
N ALA A 151 -7.35 -8.58 1.59
CA ALA A 151 -8.32 -8.39 0.51
C ALA A 151 -7.67 -8.17 -0.85
N ARG A 152 -6.48 -7.57 -0.93
CA ARG A 152 -5.71 -7.39 -2.17
C ARG A 152 -5.11 -8.69 -2.72
N ARG A 153 -4.78 -9.65 -1.84
CA ARG A 153 -3.96 -10.82 -2.20
C ARG A 153 -4.68 -12.16 -2.10
N ILE A 154 -5.71 -12.27 -1.28
CA ILE A 154 -6.43 -13.53 -1.08
C ILE A 154 -7.08 -14.01 -2.39
N ALA A 155 -7.27 -15.32 -2.53
CA ALA A 155 -7.97 -15.90 -3.68
C ALA A 155 -9.35 -15.23 -3.87
N PRO A 156 -9.75 -14.88 -5.11
CA PRO A 156 -11.03 -14.20 -5.34
C PRO A 156 -12.25 -14.95 -4.77
N SER A 157 -12.21 -16.28 -4.79
CA SER A 157 -13.26 -17.14 -4.21
C SER A 157 -13.43 -17.02 -2.70
N LEU A 158 -12.50 -16.38 -1.98
CA LEU A 158 -12.58 -16.15 -0.54
C LEU A 158 -12.93 -14.70 -0.18
N LEU A 159 -13.03 -13.80 -1.17
CA LEU A 159 -13.34 -12.39 -0.93
C LEU A 159 -14.74 -12.18 -0.33
N PHE A 160 -15.67 -13.12 -0.53
CA PHE A 160 -17.01 -13.04 0.05
C PHE A 160 -16.99 -12.98 1.59
N HIS A 161 -15.93 -13.48 2.24
CA HIS A 161 -15.78 -13.37 3.70
C HIS A 161 -15.59 -11.92 4.18
N LEU A 162 -15.13 -11.02 3.30
CA LEU A 162 -14.86 -9.62 3.60
C LEU A 162 -15.92 -8.66 3.02
N VAL A 163 -16.95 -9.18 2.33
CA VAL A 163 -17.96 -8.36 1.66
C VAL A 163 -18.78 -7.48 2.62
N ARG A 164 -18.83 -7.88 3.90
CA ARG A 164 -19.48 -7.14 5.00
C ARG A 164 -18.48 -6.68 6.07
N ASP A 165 -17.22 -6.49 5.69
CA ASP A 165 -16.24 -5.95 6.63
C ASP A 165 -16.76 -4.63 7.23
N SER A 166 -16.49 -4.38 8.51
CA SER A 166 -16.92 -3.14 9.16
C SER A 166 -16.29 -1.90 8.53
N ASP A 167 -15.09 -2.05 7.95
CA ASP A 167 -14.35 -0.95 7.35
C ASP A 167 -14.63 -0.81 5.85
N ALA A 168 -15.05 0.39 5.42
CA ALA A 168 -15.38 0.67 4.04
C ALA A 168 -14.18 0.55 3.09
N SER A 169 -12.96 0.83 3.56
CA SER A 169 -11.75 0.67 2.75
C SER A 169 -11.47 -0.80 2.43
N VAL A 170 -11.77 -1.71 3.37
CA VAL A 170 -11.70 -3.17 3.10
C VAL A 170 -12.78 -3.57 2.08
N ARG A 171 -14.04 -3.15 2.28
CA ARG A 171 -15.13 -3.46 1.34
C ARG A 171 -14.87 -2.89 -0.06
N ARG A 172 -14.22 -1.74 -0.17
CA ARG A 172 -13.79 -1.15 -1.44
C ARG A 172 -12.75 -2.03 -2.15
N GLU A 173 -11.75 -2.54 -1.42
CA GLU A 173 -10.76 -3.48 -1.98
C GLU A 173 -11.40 -4.80 -2.41
N VAL A 174 -12.42 -5.26 -1.68
CA VAL A 174 -13.26 -6.39 -2.10
C VAL A 174 -13.98 -6.08 -3.41
N ALA A 175 -14.62 -4.91 -3.53
CA ALA A 175 -15.34 -4.49 -4.73
C ALA A 175 -14.46 -4.45 -5.99
N ILE A 176 -13.16 -4.17 -5.86
CA ILE A 176 -12.21 -4.18 -6.98
C ILE A 176 -12.05 -5.58 -7.59
N ARG A 177 -12.10 -6.65 -6.78
CA ARG A 177 -11.66 -7.99 -7.17
C ARG A 177 -12.73 -9.08 -7.12
N ILE A 178 -13.79 -8.90 -6.34
CA ILE A 178 -14.81 -9.94 -6.11
C ILE A 178 -15.53 -10.31 -7.41
N GLY A 179 -16.07 -11.53 -7.47
CA GLY A 179 -16.88 -11.99 -8.60
C GLY A 179 -18.12 -11.12 -8.84
N VAL A 180 -18.57 -11.07 -10.09
CA VAL A 180 -19.70 -10.22 -10.53
C VAL A 180 -20.99 -10.55 -9.78
N GLU A 181 -21.16 -11.82 -9.40
CA GLU A 181 -22.31 -12.32 -8.64
C GLU A 181 -22.49 -11.66 -7.27
N TRP A 182 -21.44 -11.03 -6.72
CA TRP A 182 -21.48 -10.31 -5.45
C TRP A 182 -21.55 -8.79 -5.60
N LEU A 183 -21.30 -8.25 -6.80
CA LEU A 183 -21.20 -6.81 -7.01
C LEU A 183 -22.51 -6.07 -6.72
N THR A 184 -23.67 -6.69 -6.91
CA THR A 184 -24.96 -6.09 -6.57
C THR A 184 -25.10 -5.79 -5.08
N MET A 185 -24.47 -6.60 -4.21
CA MET A 185 -24.45 -6.32 -2.77
C MET A 185 -23.65 -5.05 -2.47
N LEU A 186 -22.45 -4.93 -3.03
CA LEU A 186 -21.55 -3.78 -2.82
C LEU A 186 -22.02 -2.52 -3.56
N ALA A 187 -22.77 -2.67 -4.65
CA ALA A 187 -23.40 -1.55 -5.34
C ALA A 187 -24.49 -0.88 -4.48
N ASN A 188 -25.01 -1.56 -3.44
CA ASN A 188 -25.94 -1.02 -2.46
C ASN A 188 -25.28 -0.73 -1.10
N ASP A 189 -23.94 -0.61 -1.06
CA ASP A 189 -23.20 -0.30 0.15
C ASP A 189 -23.57 1.08 0.72
N SER A 190 -23.47 1.25 2.04
CA SER A 190 -23.69 2.55 2.67
C SER A 190 -22.64 3.58 2.24
N ASP A 191 -21.43 3.14 1.92
CA ASP A 191 -20.32 3.98 1.52
C ASP A 191 -20.31 4.22 0.00
N GLU A 192 -20.28 5.48 -0.42
CA GLU A 192 -20.34 5.90 -1.82
C GLU A 192 -19.13 5.46 -2.65
N ASP A 193 -17.93 5.39 -2.06
CA ASP A 193 -16.73 4.94 -2.77
C ASP A 193 -16.78 3.42 -3.00
N VAL A 194 -17.37 2.65 -2.07
CA VAL A 194 -17.65 1.21 -2.27
C VAL A 194 -18.68 1.02 -3.38
N ARG A 195 -19.82 1.75 -3.34
CA ARG A 195 -20.85 1.69 -4.38
C ARG A 195 -20.27 2.00 -5.76
N LEU A 196 -19.57 3.12 -5.89
CA LEU A 196 -18.95 3.55 -7.15
C LEU A 196 -17.96 2.51 -7.67
N THR A 197 -17.14 1.91 -6.80
CA THR A 197 -16.17 0.87 -7.17
C THR A 197 -16.88 -0.38 -7.70
N ALA A 198 -17.97 -0.80 -7.06
CA ALA A 198 -18.76 -1.95 -7.51
C ALA A 198 -19.48 -1.67 -8.83
N ILE A 199 -20.09 -0.48 -8.96
CA ILE A 199 -20.90 -0.06 -10.11
C ILE A 199 -20.06 0.07 -11.39
N ARG A 200 -18.80 0.49 -11.29
CA ARG A 200 -17.82 0.47 -12.40
C ARG A 200 -17.64 -0.92 -13.03
N ARG A 201 -17.78 -1.98 -12.23
CA ARG A 201 -17.59 -3.37 -12.68
C ARG A 201 -18.91 -4.09 -12.98
N LEU A 202 -20.04 -3.54 -12.53
CA LEU A 202 -21.35 -4.18 -12.68
C LEU A 202 -21.76 -4.24 -14.16
N PRO A 203 -22.33 -5.35 -14.68
CA PRO A 203 -22.85 -5.40 -16.04
C PRO A 203 -23.91 -4.32 -16.30
N SER A 204 -23.90 -3.73 -17.49
CA SER A 204 -24.80 -2.60 -17.83
C SER A 204 -26.29 -2.90 -17.63
N GLY A 205 -26.72 -4.15 -17.89
CA GLY A 205 -28.10 -4.58 -17.68
C GLY A 205 -28.57 -4.52 -16.22
N LEU A 206 -27.65 -4.46 -15.25
CA LEU A 206 -27.94 -4.35 -13.82
C LEU A 206 -27.81 -2.91 -13.28
N LEU A 207 -27.40 -1.96 -14.11
CA LEU A 207 -27.27 -0.56 -13.75
C LEU A 207 -28.59 0.24 -13.58
N PRO A 208 -29.75 -0.12 -14.18
CA PRO A 208 -30.95 0.72 -14.12
C PRO A 208 -31.39 1.21 -12.73
N PRO A 209 -31.26 0.43 -11.63
CA PRO A 209 -31.62 0.92 -10.30
C PRO A 209 -30.76 2.10 -9.80
N PHE A 210 -29.50 2.20 -10.23
CA PHE A 210 -28.53 3.17 -9.71
C PHE A 210 -28.61 4.56 -10.38
N ARG A 211 -29.59 4.77 -11.27
CA ARG A 211 -29.89 6.10 -11.84
C ARG A 211 -30.34 7.11 -10.81
N PHE A 212 -30.78 6.63 -9.65
CA PHE A 212 -31.31 7.44 -8.55
C PHE A 212 -30.40 7.40 -7.32
N ASP A 213 -29.12 7.00 -7.48
CA ASP A 213 -28.17 7.03 -6.37
C ASP A 213 -27.99 8.46 -5.85
N ALA A 214 -27.82 8.61 -4.54
CA ALA A 214 -27.62 9.90 -3.91
C ALA A 214 -26.31 10.57 -4.36
N ASP A 215 -25.28 9.78 -4.69
CA ASP A 215 -24.00 10.30 -5.16
C ASP A 215 -24.00 10.50 -6.68
N TRP A 216 -23.80 11.74 -7.12
CA TRP A 216 -23.77 12.10 -8.54
C TRP A 216 -22.69 11.34 -9.33
N ARG A 217 -21.57 10.94 -8.71
CA ARG A 217 -20.50 10.15 -9.36
C ARG A 217 -20.99 8.75 -9.71
N VAL A 218 -21.83 8.16 -8.86
CA VAL A 218 -22.49 6.88 -9.15
C VAL A 218 -23.51 7.06 -10.27
N ARG A 219 -24.29 8.14 -10.25
CA ARG A 219 -25.23 8.45 -11.34
C ARG A 219 -24.49 8.70 -12.67
N LEU A 220 -23.34 9.36 -12.64
CA LEU A 220 -22.48 9.58 -13.82
C LEU A 220 -21.97 8.27 -14.41
N GLU A 221 -21.38 7.40 -13.57
CA GLU A 221 -20.92 6.07 -14.01
C GLU A 221 -22.08 5.24 -14.58
N THR A 222 -23.26 5.35 -13.97
CA THR A 222 -24.49 4.72 -14.46
C THR A 222 -24.89 5.30 -15.83
N ALA A 223 -24.91 6.62 -15.97
CA ALA A 223 -25.27 7.31 -17.22
C ALA A 223 -24.35 6.93 -18.38
N GLN A 224 -23.07 6.68 -18.12
CA GLN A 224 -22.11 6.28 -19.15
C GLN A 224 -22.38 4.88 -19.74
N ARG A 225 -23.03 3.97 -18.98
CA ARG A 225 -23.09 2.54 -19.36
C ARG A 225 -24.47 1.92 -19.35
N VAL A 226 -25.47 2.51 -18.70
CA VAL A 226 -26.85 1.99 -18.65
C VAL A 226 -27.44 1.88 -20.06
N PRO A 227 -28.34 0.90 -20.35
CA PRO A 227 -29.02 0.83 -21.64
C PRO A 227 -29.80 2.11 -21.97
N THR A 228 -29.82 2.49 -23.24
CA THR A 228 -30.37 3.78 -23.72
C THR A 228 -31.82 4.02 -23.32
N ALA A 229 -32.64 2.96 -23.24
CA ALA A 229 -34.03 3.02 -22.79
C ALA A 229 -34.22 3.63 -21.39
N TYR A 230 -33.16 3.72 -20.59
CA TYR A 230 -33.18 4.24 -19.23
C TYR A 230 -32.56 5.64 -19.09
N LEU A 231 -32.00 6.22 -20.16
CA LEU A 231 -31.29 7.51 -20.07
C LEU A 231 -32.23 8.71 -19.91
N ALA A 232 -33.52 8.58 -20.21
CA ALA A 232 -34.47 9.70 -20.17
C ALA A 232 -34.57 10.39 -18.79
N ASP A 233 -34.43 9.63 -17.71
CA ASP A 233 -34.42 10.17 -16.34
C ASP A 233 -33.11 10.93 -16.06
N LEU A 234 -31.98 10.33 -16.43
CA LEU A 234 -30.64 10.91 -16.23
C LEU A 234 -30.41 12.15 -17.11
N ALA A 235 -31.06 12.27 -18.26
CA ALA A 235 -31.01 13.47 -19.10
C ALA A 235 -31.62 14.71 -18.40
N LYS A 236 -32.33 14.50 -17.29
CA LYS A 236 -32.94 15.54 -16.44
C LYS A 236 -32.32 15.55 -15.04
N ASP A 237 -31.14 14.93 -14.87
CA ASP A 237 -30.44 14.93 -13.60
C ASP A 237 -30.14 16.35 -13.13
N GLU A 238 -30.10 16.55 -11.81
CA GLU A 238 -29.73 17.84 -11.21
C GLU A 238 -28.26 18.19 -11.46
N ASP A 239 -27.40 17.18 -11.62
CA ASP A 239 -26.00 17.36 -11.96
C ASP A 239 -25.84 17.45 -13.48
N GLU A 240 -25.35 18.60 -13.95
CA GLU A 240 -25.23 18.89 -15.38
C GLU A 240 -24.27 17.94 -16.10
N ILE A 241 -23.24 17.41 -15.43
CA ILE A 241 -22.32 16.45 -16.06
C ILE A 241 -23.05 15.14 -16.33
N VAL A 242 -23.89 14.69 -15.38
CA VAL A 242 -24.75 13.51 -15.56
C VAL A 242 -25.77 13.74 -16.68
N ALA A 243 -26.47 14.88 -16.65
CA ALA A 243 -27.49 15.23 -17.64
C ALA A 243 -26.93 15.40 -19.05
N ALA A 244 -25.77 16.05 -19.20
CA ALA A 244 -25.08 16.18 -20.48
C ALA A 244 -24.63 14.81 -21.02
N THR A 245 -24.02 13.97 -20.17
CA THR A 245 -23.61 12.60 -20.55
C THR A 245 -24.79 11.77 -21.06
N ALA A 246 -25.94 11.85 -20.38
CA ALA A 246 -27.14 11.13 -20.80
C ALA A 246 -27.73 11.66 -22.11
N ARG A 247 -27.76 12.99 -22.32
CA ARG A 247 -28.22 13.61 -23.57
C ARG A 247 -27.32 13.25 -24.75
N GLU A 248 -26.00 13.30 -24.57
CA GLU A 248 -25.04 12.91 -25.60
C GLU A 248 -25.23 11.45 -26.05
N ARG A 249 -25.49 10.55 -25.09
CA ARG A 249 -25.75 9.15 -25.42
C ARG A 249 -27.14 8.89 -26.03
N LEU A 250 -28.12 9.78 -25.82
CA LEU A 250 -29.44 9.70 -26.44
C LEU A 250 -29.42 10.21 -27.88
N ASP A 251 -28.64 11.25 -28.15
CA ASP A 251 -28.49 11.86 -29.47
C ASP A 251 -27.02 12.24 -29.75
N PRO A 252 -26.20 11.26 -30.17
CA PRO A 252 -24.78 11.50 -30.44
C PRO A 252 -24.56 12.43 -31.66
N GLU A 253 -25.53 12.55 -32.57
CA GLU A 253 -25.41 13.38 -33.78
C GLU A 253 -25.71 14.87 -33.51
N SER A 254 -26.62 15.18 -32.58
CA SER A 254 -26.89 16.56 -32.14
C SER A 254 -25.66 17.27 -31.55
N THR A 255 -24.76 16.53 -30.91
CA THR A 255 -23.61 17.11 -30.19
C THR A 255 -22.47 17.50 -31.16
N LEU A 256 -22.29 16.73 -32.24
CA LEU A 256 -21.29 17.00 -33.29
C LEU A 256 -21.60 18.27 -34.10
N ASN A 257 -22.88 18.52 -34.40
CA ASN A 257 -23.31 19.71 -35.13
C ASN A 257 -23.17 21.00 -34.30
N THR A 258 -23.30 20.91 -32.97
CA THR A 258 -23.17 22.07 -32.07
C THR A 258 -21.70 22.52 -31.95
N ASN A 259 -20.76 21.57 -31.87
CA ASN A 259 -19.33 21.88 -31.82
C ASN A 259 -18.79 22.46 -33.15
N GLN A 260 -19.30 21.98 -34.30
CA GLN A 260 -18.96 22.55 -35.62
C GLN A 260 -19.51 23.97 -35.82
N GLN A 261 -20.65 24.31 -35.22
CA GLN A 261 -21.20 25.67 -35.28
C GLN A 261 -20.47 26.66 -34.35
N SER A 262 -19.98 26.22 -33.19
CA SER A 262 -19.18 27.07 -32.28
C SER A 262 -17.78 27.37 -32.82
N GLU A 263 -17.11 26.43 -33.50
CA GLU A 263 -15.79 26.68 -34.12
C GLU A 263 -15.89 27.68 -35.28
N ASN A 264 -16.98 27.64 -36.04
CA ASN A 264 -17.23 28.60 -37.13
C ASN A 264 -17.61 30.01 -36.63
N ALA A 265 -18.07 30.16 -35.38
CA ALA A 265 -18.49 31.44 -34.80
C ALA A 265 -17.38 32.23 -34.10
N HIS A 266 -16.18 31.66 -33.91
CA HIS A 266 -15.01 32.33 -33.31
C HIS A 266 -13.87 32.58 -34.30
N GLY A 267 -14.10 32.29 -35.58
CA GLY A 267 -13.15 32.46 -36.68
C GLY A 267 -13.36 33.69 -37.56
N HIS A 268 -14.12 34.70 -37.11
CA HIS A 268 -14.33 35.97 -37.83
C HIS A 268 -14.01 37.17 -36.94
#